data_AF-A4CM21-F1
#
_entry.id   AF-A4CM21-F1
#
_cell.length_a   1.000
_cell.length_b   1.000
_cell.length_c   1.000
_cell.angle_alpha   90.00
_cell.angle_beta   90.00
_cell.angle_gamma   90.00
#
_symmetry.space_group_name_H-M   'P 1'
#
loop_
_entity.id
_entity.type
_entity.pdbx_description
1 polymer ?
#
loop_
_entity_poly.entity_id
_entity_poly.type
_entity_poly.pdbx_seq_one_letter_code
_entity_poly.pdbx_strand_id
1 'polypeptide(L)'
;MSQLATIFEKIKEDFFDHHQAEVEGENYKLIFSPFSTGFTYDDFLFLNSETASENARKYLDELLEFSQIANTIPREEHFWAVSDDQDYLYIPYRNILADLKLLDPDSLKPEILYDHPIFFRALKTLDEELQSAYRPFLELQAKLESEIKQLQENLSESNRSAVELEIKMKRDNLTELREKWSSEGKKAEAEAEIIEIIKDEFNRFMRRFVEVKGQLETAIRSHAGSGSSFLLTSCMPNNLYSGENLEWRRIRLDHVEIRRILKDLDPDSYTSIMGSADAADLEVESISFELIFVQVTRPWFDDAILRSPFWNINVLDRSEIHIPRYTNKLIFIRKVDVKLPENSKVNDRILKKNVLQSLGPFILNTAQFSSGNRLQLNSVNKSLQLNRKALFNVGSKLGRQPEAPQRKALIAKKQKQFLKVAPRLQSIAMRGRPKIKAPTPVMASFQPVMMTVQPAIIKPAVQDRVRCRFLFVDSTNREKVSTQSVDAEIRPAGSRSAVPETFKHPDSHVLEIDLIRGRKYEIDIRAVGYLQRNVAFQPVKTNPPQPFELTVRLEPDPRQDSSKEAFQLIGVISKEIEAFPNPIKGADYI
;
A
#
# COMPACT_ATOMS: atom_id res chain seq x y z
N MET A 1 22.54 7.73 -5.94
CA MET A 1 21.17 7.19 -5.81
C MET A 1 21.27 5.76 -5.28
N SER A 2 20.30 5.31 -4.49
CA SER A 2 20.33 3.95 -3.92
C SER A 2 20.08 2.89 -5.00
N GLN A 3 20.90 1.83 -5.01
CA GLN A 3 20.74 0.71 -5.96
C GLN A 3 19.41 -0.04 -5.80
N LEU A 4 18.76 0.08 -4.64
CA LEU A 4 17.43 -0.51 -4.38
C LEU A 4 16.30 0.20 -5.13
N ALA A 5 16.54 1.41 -5.67
CA ALA A 5 15.58 2.08 -6.53
C ALA A 5 15.26 1.27 -7.81
N THR A 6 16.19 0.39 -8.21
CA THR A 6 16.00 -0.52 -9.35
C THR A 6 14.84 -1.51 -9.16
N ILE A 7 14.42 -1.79 -7.93
CA ILE A 7 13.20 -2.59 -7.66
C ILE A 7 11.98 -1.90 -8.26
N PHE A 8 11.82 -0.59 -8.03
CA PHE A 8 10.65 0.17 -8.48
C PHE A 8 10.65 0.35 -10.00
N GLU A 9 11.81 0.67 -10.57
CA GLU A 9 11.93 0.78 -12.03
C GLU A 9 11.68 -0.57 -12.69
N LYS A 10 12.16 -1.68 -12.12
CA LYS A 10 11.88 -3.00 -12.69
C LYS A 10 10.41 -3.37 -12.65
N ILE A 11 9.71 -3.05 -11.57
CA ILE A 11 8.26 -3.26 -11.47
C ILE A 11 7.51 -2.42 -12.51
N LYS A 12 7.99 -1.21 -12.78
CA LYS A 12 7.44 -0.33 -13.82
C LYS A 12 7.69 -0.88 -15.23
N GLU A 13 8.91 -1.30 -15.56
CA GLU A 13 9.23 -2.02 -16.80
C GLU A 13 8.29 -3.24 -16.94
N ASP A 14 8.20 -4.08 -15.91
CA ASP A 14 7.41 -5.31 -15.93
C ASP A 14 5.92 -5.05 -16.20
N PHE A 15 5.34 -4.02 -15.59
CA PHE A 15 3.95 -3.64 -15.86
C PHE A 15 3.74 -3.24 -17.32
N PHE A 16 4.53 -2.29 -17.83
CA PHE A 16 4.31 -1.76 -19.18
C PHE A 16 4.66 -2.77 -20.29
N ASP A 17 5.63 -3.67 -20.06
CA ASP A 17 5.99 -4.71 -21.04
C ASP A 17 4.88 -5.76 -21.21
N HIS A 18 4.10 -6.04 -20.16
CA HIS A 18 3.07 -7.10 -20.18
C HIS A 18 1.66 -6.56 -20.42
N HIS A 19 1.44 -5.26 -20.22
CA HIS A 19 0.14 -4.61 -20.44
C HIS A 19 0.05 -3.80 -21.74
N GLN A 20 1.10 -3.82 -22.58
CA GLN A 20 1.21 -3.03 -23.83
C GLN A 20 0.07 -3.24 -24.86
N ALA A 21 -0.73 -4.31 -24.76
CA ALA A 21 -1.86 -4.56 -25.67
C ALA A 21 -3.14 -3.75 -25.35
N GLU A 22 -3.25 -3.10 -24.18
CA GLU A 22 -4.40 -2.26 -23.79
C GLU A 22 -4.08 -0.74 -23.79
N VAL A 23 -2.88 -0.35 -24.27
CA VAL A 23 -2.28 0.98 -24.01
C VAL A 23 -2.73 2.10 -24.96
N GLU A 24 -3.56 1.86 -25.97
CA GLU A 24 -3.97 2.95 -26.88
C GLU A 24 -5.00 3.95 -26.29
N GLY A 25 -5.46 3.78 -25.04
CA GLY A 25 -6.42 4.72 -24.45
C GLY A 25 -6.42 4.90 -22.93
N GLU A 26 -5.57 4.22 -22.16
CA GLU A 26 -5.61 4.27 -20.69
C GLU A 26 -4.33 4.87 -20.08
N ASN A 27 -4.46 6.08 -19.53
CA ASN A 27 -3.38 6.75 -18.81
C ASN A 27 -3.12 6.09 -17.44
N TYR A 28 -2.22 5.11 -17.41
CA TYR A 28 -1.76 4.45 -16.19
C TYR A 28 -0.54 5.14 -15.57
N LYS A 29 -0.54 5.26 -14.24
CA LYS A 29 0.60 5.76 -13.47
C LYS A 29 0.90 4.88 -12.27
N LEU A 30 2.15 4.45 -12.14
CA LEU A 30 2.65 3.74 -10.96
C LEU A 30 3.09 4.73 -9.90
N ILE A 31 2.56 4.59 -8.69
CA ILE A 31 2.86 5.47 -7.57
C ILE A 31 3.19 4.60 -6.35
N PHE A 32 4.40 4.76 -5.82
CA PHE A 32 4.92 3.92 -4.74
C PHE A 32 4.78 4.59 -3.37
N SER A 33 4.75 3.77 -2.32
CA SER A 33 4.60 4.23 -0.94
C SER A 33 5.95 4.52 -0.30
N PRO A 34 6.07 5.58 0.51
CA PRO A 34 7.30 5.86 1.27
C PRO A 34 7.51 4.89 2.44
N PHE A 35 6.50 4.08 2.76
CA PHE A 35 6.55 3.03 3.79
C PHE A 35 5.91 1.75 3.25
N SER A 36 6.71 0.69 3.07
CA SER A 36 6.17 -0.62 2.75
C SER A 36 5.35 -1.16 3.93
N THR A 37 4.15 -1.66 3.62
CA THR A 37 3.20 -2.16 4.62
C THR A 37 2.98 -3.64 4.45
N GLY A 38 3.30 -4.42 5.48
CA GLY A 38 3.24 -5.87 5.48
C GLY A 38 1.87 -6.40 5.84
N PHE A 39 1.42 -7.40 5.09
CA PHE A 39 0.20 -8.16 5.30
C PHE A 39 0.51 -9.65 5.40
N THR A 40 -0.39 -10.39 6.03
CA THR A 40 -0.42 -11.85 6.15
C THR A 40 -1.58 -12.39 5.31
N TYR A 41 -1.59 -13.68 5.00
CA TYR A 41 -2.72 -14.31 4.33
C TYR A 41 -4.02 -14.18 5.12
N ASP A 42 -3.93 -14.20 6.46
CA ASP A 42 -5.05 -14.01 7.36
C ASP A 42 -5.75 -12.66 7.17
N ASP A 43 -5.01 -11.61 6.78
CA ASP A 43 -5.57 -10.26 6.56
C ASP A 43 -6.51 -10.19 5.33
N PHE A 44 -6.57 -11.25 4.52
CA PHE A 44 -7.38 -11.36 3.31
C PHE A 44 -8.44 -12.46 3.39
N LEU A 45 -8.71 -12.99 4.59
CA LEU A 45 -9.75 -14.01 4.77
C LEU A 45 -11.14 -13.47 4.42
N PHE A 46 -11.36 -12.15 4.46
CA PHE A 46 -12.59 -11.54 3.96
C PHE A 46 -12.91 -11.87 2.48
N LEU A 47 -11.93 -12.32 1.69
CA LEU A 47 -12.16 -12.81 0.32
C LEU A 47 -12.72 -14.24 0.28
N ASN A 48 -12.61 -15.00 1.38
CA ASN A 48 -13.23 -16.31 1.51
C ASN A 48 -14.62 -16.19 2.15
N SER A 49 -15.66 -16.43 1.35
CA SER A 49 -17.07 -16.40 1.78
C SER A 49 -17.39 -17.35 2.92
N GLU A 50 -16.64 -18.46 3.08
CA GLU A 50 -16.88 -19.46 4.14
C GLU A 50 -16.44 -18.98 5.53
N THR A 51 -15.46 -18.06 5.58
CA THR A 51 -14.89 -17.58 6.86
C THR A 51 -15.65 -16.39 7.46
N ALA A 52 -16.57 -15.79 6.70
CA ALA A 52 -17.34 -14.62 7.13
C ALA A 52 -18.17 -14.89 8.40
N SER A 53 -18.67 -16.12 8.58
CA SER A 53 -19.46 -16.51 9.76
C SER A 53 -18.63 -16.83 11.00
N GLU A 54 -17.36 -17.22 10.84
CA GLU A 54 -16.52 -17.67 11.95
C GLU A 54 -16.03 -16.51 12.82
N ASN A 55 -15.76 -15.35 12.21
CA ASN A 55 -15.35 -14.14 12.92
C ASN A 55 -15.79 -12.87 12.19
N ALA A 56 -17.09 -12.57 12.28
CA ALA A 56 -17.72 -11.43 11.60
C ALA A 56 -17.05 -10.07 11.91
N ARG A 57 -16.51 -9.89 13.13
CA ARG A 57 -15.80 -8.66 13.49
C ARG A 57 -14.48 -8.52 12.73
N LYS A 58 -13.66 -9.58 12.74
CA LYS A 58 -12.38 -9.62 12.00
C LYS A 58 -12.62 -9.43 10.50
N TYR A 59 -13.62 -10.12 9.95
CA TYR A 59 -14.05 -9.96 8.55
C TYR A 59 -14.35 -8.48 8.20
N LEU A 60 -15.14 -7.80 9.03
CA LEU A 60 -15.50 -6.39 8.79
C LEU A 60 -14.32 -5.44 9.00
N ASP A 61 -13.44 -5.71 9.98
CA ASP A 61 -12.21 -4.94 10.22
C ASP A 61 -11.27 -5.02 9.01
N GLU A 62 -11.05 -6.22 8.46
CA GLU A 62 -10.21 -6.46 7.28
C GLU A 62 -10.80 -5.86 6.02
N LEU A 63 -12.10 -6.06 5.79
CA LEU A 63 -12.78 -5.50 4.64
C LEU A 63 -12.77 -3.96 4.69
N LEU A 64 -12.96 -3.35 5.86
CA LEU A 64 -12.86 -1.90 6.02
C LEU A 64 -11.44 -1.41 5.69
N GLU A 65 -10.40 -2.05 6.24
CA GLU A 65 -9.01 -1.69 5.97
C GLU A 65 -8.69 -1.80 4.47
N PHE A 66 -9.12 -2.89 3.82
CA PHE A 66 -8.94 -3.09 2.39
C PHE A 66 -9.68 -2.03 1.57
N SER A 67 -10.95 -1.74 1.90
CA SER A 67 -11.72 -0.70 1.24
C SER A 67 -11.09 0.69 1.38
N GLN A 68 -10.48 1.01 2.53
CA GLN A 68 -9.78 2.30 2.72
C GLN A 68 -8.51 2.38 1.88
N ILE A 69 -7.72 1.32 1.85
CA ILE A 69 -6.52 1.22 1.02
C ILE A 69 -6.88 1.36 -0.46
N ALA A 70 -7.82 0.54 -0.93
CA ALA A 70 -8.18 0.44 -2.32
C ALA A 70 -8.90 1.70 -2.84
N ASN A 71 -9.68 2.38 -1.99
CA ASN A 71 -10.43 3.55 -2.43
C ASN A 71 -9.74 4.88 -2.16
N THR A 72 -8.56 4.91 -1.53
CA THR A 72 -7.81 6.17 -1.42
C THR A 72 -7.51 6.74 -2.80
N ILE A 73 -7.86 8.01 -3.01
CA ILE A 73 -7.59 8.75 -4.25
C ILE A 73 -6.09 9.14 -4.29
N PRO A 74 -5.29 8.68 -5.28
CA PRO A 74 -3.89 9.07 -5.38
C PRO A 74 -3.72 10.51 -5.87
N ARG A 75 -3.81 11.50 -4.96
CA ARG A 75 -3.68 12.92 -5.31
C ARG A 75 -2.25 13.37 -5.59
N GLU A 76 -1.29 12.75 -4.91
CA GLU A 76 0.12 13.13 -5.02
C GLU A 76 0.75 12.55 -6.29
N GLU A 77 1.71 13.27 -6.86
CA GLU A 77 2.43 12.79 -8.05
C GLU A 77 3.58 11.85 -7.75
N HIS A 78 4.21 11.99 -6.57
CA HIS A 78 5.52 11.41 -6.29
C HIS A 78 5.50 10.25 -5.30
N PHE A 79 4.42 10.08 -4.54
CA PHE A 79 4.26 8.96 -3.62
C PHE A 79 2.78 8.68 -3.35
N TRP A 80 2.49 7.53 -2.76
CA TRP A 80 1.14 7.12 -2.40
C TRP A 80 1.07 6.78 -0.90
N ALA A 81 0.04 7.31 -0.24
CA ALA A 81 -0.29 7.00 1.14
C ALA A 81 -1.81 6.89 1.30
N VAL A 82 -2.26 6.01 2.20
CA VAL A 82 -3.67 5.85 2.56
C VAL A 82 -4.17 7.15 3.21
N SER A 83 -5.35 7.63 2.80
CA SER A 83 -5.93 8.88 3.32
C SER A 83 -6.41 8.73 4.76
N ASP A 84 -6.28 9.80 5.55
CA ASP A 84 -6.88 9.96 6.87
C ASP A 84 -8.05 10.97 6.89
N ASP A 85 -8.20 11.79 5.85
CA ASP A 85 -9.28 12.80 5.71
C ASP A 85 -10.52 12.24 4.99
N GLN A 86 -10.67 10.91 4.93
CA GLN A 86 -11.73 10.25 4.15
C GLN A 86 -11.69 10.63 2.66
N ASP A 87 -10.50 10.85 2.09
CA ASP A 87 -10.34 11.12 0.65
C ASP A 87 -10.45 9.82 -0.16
N TYR A 88 -11.62 9.21 -0.08
CA TYR A 88 -11.95 7.93 -0.67
C TYR A 88 -12.85 8.13 -1.89
N LEU A 89 -12.56 7.41 -2.97
CA LEU A 89 -13.25 7.45 -4.26
C LEU A 89 -14.78 7.43 -4.15
N TYR A 90 -15.31 6.65 -3.21
CA TYR A 90 -16.76 6.53 -3.03
C TYR A 90 -17.46 7.81 -2.58
N ILE A 91 -16.75 8.77 -1.98
CA ILE A 91 -17.33 10.06 -1.55
C ILE A 91 -17.63 10.96 -2.75
N PRO A 92 -16.62 11.41 -3.54
CA PRO A 92 -16.89 12.26 -4.70
C PRO A 92 -17.76 11.51 -5.73
N TYR A 93 -17.59 10.20 -5.89
CA TYR A 93 -18.42 9.43 -6.82
C TYR A 93 -19.89 9.39 -6.38
N ARG A 94 -20.17 9.18 -5.10
CA ARG A 94 -21.55 9.24 -4.58
C ARG A 94 -22.16 10.62 -4.74
N ASN A 95 -21.40 11.69 -4.50
CA ASN A 95 -21.88 13.06 -4.68
C ASN A 95 -22.24 13.31 -6.16
N ILE A 96 -21.39 12.85 -7.09
CA ILE A 96 -21.70 12.91 -8.53
C ILE A 96 -23.02 12.17 -8.83
N LEU A 97 -23.18 10.93 -8.37
CA LEU A 97 -24.36 10.11 -8.67
C LEU A 97 -25.65 10.56 -7.97
N ALA A 98 -25.55 11.30 -6.86
CA ALA A 98 -26.70 11.82 -6.13
C ALA A 98 -27.23 13.11 -6.75
N ASP A 99 -26.33 14.00 -7.19
CA ASP A 99 -26.66 15.39 -7.53
C ASP A 99 -26.54 15.71 -9.03
N LEU A 100 -26.23 14.72 -9.88
CA LEU A 100 -26.20 14.95 -11.33
C LEU A 100 -27.57 15.39 -11.86
N LYS A 101 -27.55 16.30 -12.84
CA LYS A 101 -28.71 16.55 -13.71
C LYS A 101 -28.50 15.85 -15.04
N LEU A 102 -29.48 15.05 -15.43
CA LEU A 102 -29.45 14.25 -16.63
C LEU A 102 -30.00 15.05 -17.81
N LEU A 103 -29.42 14.87 -18.98
CA LEU A 103 -29.94 15.45 -20.22
C LEU A 103 -31.39 15.01 -20.43
N ASP A 104 -32.26 15.95 -20.80
CA ASP A 104 -33.57 15.63 -21.37
C ASP A 104 -33.40 15.37 -22.89
N PRO A 105 -33.46 14.11 -23.35
CA PRO A 105 -33.24 13.77 -24.76
C PRO A 105 -34.30 14.36 -25.69
N ASP A 106 -35.50 14.69 -25.19
CA ASP A 106 -36.58 15.24 -26.02
C ASP A 106 -36.46 16.75 -26.22
N SER A 107 -35.62 17.42 -25.41
CA SER A 107 -35.26 18.83 -25.60
C SER A 107 -34.21 19.06 -26.70
N LEU A 108 -33.58 17.99 -27.20
CA LEU A 108 -32.47 18.07 -28.14
C LEU A 108 -32.92 18.58 -29.51
N LYS A 109 -32.16 19.54 -30.04
CA LYS A 109 -32.29 20.05 -31.40
C LYS A 109 -30.96 19.90 -32.15
N PRO A 110 -30.95 19.59 -33.45
CA PRO A 110 -29.71 19.47 -34.21
C PRO A 110 -28.80 20.70 -34.11
N GLU A 111 -29.38 21.90 -34.09
CA GLU A 111 -28.62 23.16 -34.09
C GLU A 111 -27.79 23.37 -32.83
N ILE A 112 -28.21 22.82 -31.69
CA ILE A 112 -27.44 22.92 -30.43
C ILE A 112 -26.32 21.86 -30.35
N LEU A 113 -26.29 20.91 -31.29
CA LEU A 113 -25.39 19.78 -31.31
C LEU A 113 -24.22 19.94 -32.30
N TYR A 114 -24.30 20.80 -33.31
CA TYR A 114 -23.28 20.90 -34.37
C TYR A 114 -21.85 21.13 -33.87
N ASP A 115 -21.68 21.83 -32.74
CA ASP A 115 -20.37 22.08 -32.14
C ASP A 115 -19.96 21.01 -31.12
N HIS A 116 -20.84 20.06 -30.81
CA HIS A 116 -20.62 19.06 -29.77
C HIS A 116 -20.02 17.76 -30.34
N PRO A 117 -18.98 17.17 -29.71
CA PRO A 117 -18.34 15.94 -30.20
C PRO A 117 -19.29 14.75 -30.43
N ILE A 118 -20.40 14.69 -29.70
CA ILE A 118 -21.40 13.64 -29.84
C ILE A 118 -22.08 13.66 -31.22
N PHE A 119 -22.26 14.84 -31.81
CA PHE A 119 -22.88 15.00 -33.12
C PHE A 119 -22.01 14.40 -34.21
N PHE A 120 -20.72 14.71 -34.19
CA PHE A 120 -19.75 14.15 -35.15
C PHE A 120 -19.57 12.64 -34.97
N ARG A 121 -19.74 12.12 -33.75
CA ARG A 121 -19.74 10.68 -33.50
C ARG A 121 -20.96 10.01 -34.14
N ALA A 122 -22.15 10.55 -33.92
CA ALA A 122 -23.38 10.05 -34.53
C ALA A 122 -23.35 10.17 -36.06
N LEU A 123 -22.86 11.29 -36.60
CA LEU A 123 -22.68 11.51 -38.04
C LEU A 123 -21.73 10.48 -38.69
N LYS A 124 -20.79 9.92 -37.93
CA LYS A 124 -19.89 8.86 -38.41
C LYS A 124 -20.54 7.47 -38.49
N THR A 125 -21.66 7.30 -37.81
CA THR A 125 -22.40 6.04 -37.73
C THR A 125 -23.51 5.96 -38.78
N LEU A 126 -23.88 7.09 -39.40
CA LEU A 126 -24.85 7.12 -40.50
C LEU A 126 -24.38 6.30 -41.70
N ASP A 127 -25.34 5.87 -42.51
CA ASP A 127 -25.08 5.26 -43.80
C ASP A 127 -24.22 6.17 -44.70
N GLU A 128 -23.30 5.56 -45.46
CA GLU A 128 -22.29 6.27 -46.26
C GLU A 128 -22.90 7.26 -47.26
N GLU A 129 -24.07 6.94 -47.82
CA GLU A 129 -24.81 7.79 -48.75
C GLU A 129 -25.33 9.06 -48.05
N LEU A 130 -25.98 8.91 -46.88
CA LEU A 130 -26.50 10.04 -46.10
C LEU A 130 -25.37 10.90 -45.55
N GLN A 131 -24.31 10.26 -45.06
CA GLN A 131 -23.15 10.96 -44.54
C GLN A 131 -22.47 11.82 -45.62
N SER A 132 -22.25 11.25 -46.81
CA SER A 132 -21.57 11.91 -47.93
C SER A 132 -22.43 13.03 -48.53
N ALA A 133 -23.75 12.91 -48.50
CA ALA A 133 -24.67 13.98 -48.88
C ALA A 133 -24.70 15.12 -47.84
N TYR A 134 -24.68 14.81 -46.54
CA TYR A 134 -24.86 15.79 -45.47
C TYR A 134 -23.58 16.58 -45.11
N ARG A 135 -22.44 15.88 -45.01
CA ARG A 135 -21.20 16.42 -44.45
C ARG A 135 -20.64 17.65 -45.19
N PRO A 136 -20.64 17.73 -46.53
CA PRO A 136 -20.13 18.92 -47.23
C PRO A 136 -20.89 20.20 -46.88
N PHE A 137 -22.21 20.10 -46.67
CA PHE A 137 -23.04 21.25 -46.30
C PHE A 137 -22.77 21.70 -44.87
N LEU A 138 -22.60 20.76 -43.94
CA LEU A 138 -22.22 21.07 -42.55
C LEU A 138 -20.87 21.81 -42.49
N GLU A 139 -19.86 21.31 -43.22
CA GLU A 139 -18.53 21.92 -43.27
C GLU A 139 -18.57 23.33 -43.90
N LEU A 140 -19.37 23.51 -44.96
CA LEU A 140 -19.53 24.81 -45.61
C LEU A 140 -20.30 25.82 -44.75
N GLN A 141 -21.32 25.37 -44.01
CA GLN A 141 -22.04 26.21 -43.05
C GLN A 141 -21.09 26.72 -41.97
N ALA A 142 -20.34 25.82 -41.32
CA ALA A 142 -19.40 26.18 -40.26
C ALA A 142 -18.34 27.17 -40.76
N LYS A 143 -17.85 26.97 -41.98
CA LYS A 143 -16.91 27.90 -42.63
C LYS A 143 -17.51 29.30 -42.80
N LEU A 144 -18.72 29.40 -43.37
CA LEU A 144 -19.38 30.69 -43.59
C LEU A 144 -19.71 31.40 -42.27
N GLU A 145 -20.14 30.66 -41.23
CA GLU A 145 -20.41 31.22 -39.91
C GLU A 145 -19.12 31.74 -39.22
N SER A 146 -18.01 31.01 -39.36
CA SER A 146 -16.70 31.46 -38.86
C SER A 146 -16.21 32.72 -39.60
N GLU A 147 -16.33 32.76 -40.93
CA GLU A 147 -15.95 33.94 -41.73
C GLU A 147 -16.79 35.17 -41.33
N ILE A 148 -18.10 35.00 -41.13
CA ILE A 148 -18.97 36.09 -40.65
C ILE A 148 -18.51 36.59 -39.28
N LYS A 149 -18.20 35.68 -38.35
CA LYS A 149 -17.74 36.04 -37.01
C LYS A 149 -16.41 36.82 -37.05
N GLN A 150 -15.45 36.37 -37.86
CA GLN A 150 -14.18 37.08 -38.04
C GLN A 150 -14.37 38.48 -38.64
N LEU A 151 -15.27 38.61 -39.61
CA LEU A 151 -15.62 39.91 -40.18
C LEU A 151 -16.26 40.83 -39.15
N GLN A 152 -17.12 40.30 -38.27
CA GLN A 152 -17.72 41.06 -37.17
C GLN A 152 -16.69 41.52 -36.13
N GLU A 153 -15.70 40.68 -35.82
CA GLU A 153 -14.62 41.01 -34.87
C GLU A 153 -13.65 42.07 -35.43
N ASN A 154 -13.45 42.09 -36.75
CA ASN A 154 -12.58 43.05 -37.45
C ASN A 154 -13.30 44.35 -37.87
N LEU A 155 -14.55 44.54 -37.45
CA LEU A 155 -15.35 45.70 -37.78
C LEU A 155 -14.80 46.96 -37.10
N SER A 156 -14.46 47.98 -37.88
CA SER A 156 -14.03 49.31 -37.43
C SER A 156 -14.81 50.41 -38.16
N GLU A 157 -14.78 51.64 -37.65
CA GLU A 157 -15.41 52.78 -38.34
C GLU A 157 -14.81 53.02 -39.73
N SER A 158 -13.54 52.66 -39.96
CA SER A 158 -12.84 52.86 -41.24
C SER A 158 -13.17 51.84 -42.32
N ASN A 159 -13.68 50.65 -41.96
CA ASN A 159 -14.00 49.57 -42.92
C ASN A 159 -15.49 49.16 -42.91
N ARG A 160 -16.31 49.83 -42.11
CA ARG A 160 -17.70 49.48 -41.81
C ARG A 160 -18.55 49.11 -43.02
N SER A 161 -18.60 49.98 -44.04
CA SER A 161 -19.46 49.76 -45.22
C SER A 161 -19.04 48.54 -46.04
N ALA A 162 -17.74 48.25 -46.13
CA ALA A 162 -17.22 47.10 -46.88
C ALA A 162 -17.48 45.80 -46.11
N VAL A 163 -17.20 45.79 -44.81
CA VAL A 163 -17.41 44.62 -43.93
C VAL A 163 -18.90 44.28 -43.79
N GLU A 164 -19.77 45.29 -43.65
CA GLU A 164 -21.23 45.06 -43.59
C GLU A 164 -21.78 44.48 -44.91
N LEU A 165 -21.26 44.92 -46.07
CA LEU A 165 -21.61 44.35 -47.37
C LEU A 165 -21.16 42.89 -47.49
N GLU A 166 -19.93 42.58 -47.07
CA GLU A 166 -19.39 41.23 -47.11
C GLU A 166 -20.15 40.27 -46.17
N ILE A 167 -20.46 40.72 -44.95
CA ILE A 167 -21.33 39.97 -44.02
C ILE A 167 -22.69 39.69 -44.66
N LYS A 168 -23.28 40.68 -45.36
CA LYS A 168 -24.55 40.49 -46.05
C LYS A 168 -24.44 39.43 -47.14
N MET A 169 -23.43 39.51 -48.02
CA MET A 169 -23.22 38.50 -49.07
C MET A 169 -23.03 37.10 -48.49
N LYS A 170 -22.29 36.95 -47.37
CA LYS A 170 -22.11 35.66 -46.71
C LYS A 170 -23.40 35.13 -46.08
N ARG A 171 -24.26 36.01 -45.54
CA ARG A 171 -25.60 35.65 -45.04
C ARG A 171 -26.54 35.22 -46.17
N ASP A 172 -26.47 35.88 -47.33
CA ASP A 172 -27.23 35.49 -48.51
C ASP A 172 -26.78 34.08 -48.97
N ASN A 173 -25.46 33.83 -49.03
CA ASN A 173 -24.91 32.50 -49.32
C ASN A 173 -25.34 31.42 -48.31
N LEU A 174 -25.40 31.74 -47.00
CA LEU A 174 -25.93 30.82 -45.98
C LEU A 174 -27.40 30.49 -46.23
N THR A 175 -28.18 31.44 -46.72
CA THR A 175 -29.61 31.22 -47.02
C THR A 175 -29.76 30.27 -48.19
N GLU A 176 -29.02 30.49 -49.29
CA GLU A 176 -28.98 29.58 -50.44
C GLU A 176 -28.48 28.19 -50.05
N LEU A 177 -27.43 28.12 -49.21
CA LEU A 177 -26.89 26.87 -48.71
C LEU A 177 -27.94 26.07 -47.93
N ARG A 178 -28.74 26.73 -47.08
CA ARG A 178 -29.79 26.07 -46.29
C ARG A 178 -30.89 25.48 -47.16
N GLU A 179 -31.24 26.14 -48.26
CA GLU A 179 -32.20 25.61 -49.24
C GLU A 179 -31.65 24.36 -49.92
N LYS A 180 -30.40 24.42 -50.44
CA LYS A 180 -29.76 23.27 -51.09
C LYS A 180 -29.50 22.11 -50.12
N TRP A 181 -29.15 22.39 -48.87
CA TRP A 181 -28.93 21.35 -47.87
C TRP A 181 -30.22 20.58 -47.57
N SER A 182 -31.35 21.28 -47.55
CA SER A 182 -32.67 20.67 -47.35
C SER A 182 -33.03 19.71 -48.49
N SER A 183 -32.77 20.07 -49.74
CA SER A 183 -33.14 19.27 -50.92
C SER A 183 -32.09 18.25 -51.35
N GLU A 184 -30.83 18.64 -51.45
CA GLU A 184 -29.72 17.82 -51.96
C GLU A 184 -28.98 17.08 -50.85
N GLY A 185 -28.75 17.75 -49.71
CA GLY A 185 -27.99 17.19 -48.59
C GLY A 185 -28.82 16.38 -47.60
N LYS A 186 -30.10 16.08 -47.92
CA LYS A 186 -31.04 15.29 -47.11
C LYS A 186 -31.07 15.70 -45.63
N LYS A 187 -31.01 17.01 -45.35
CA LYS A 187 -30.80 17.57 -44.02
C LYS A 187 -31.71 16.96 -42.93
N ALA A 188 -33.03 16.97 -43.19
CA ALA A 188 -34.01 16.51 -42.21
C ALA A 188 -33.90 15.01 -41.89
N GLU A 189 -33.53 14.20 -42.87
CA GLU A 189 -33.37 12.75 -42.71
C GLU A 189 -32.13 12.44 -41.86
N ALA A 190 -30.99 13.01 -42.22
CA ALA A 190 -29.74 12.83 -41.49
C ALA A 190 -29.82 13.37 -40.05
N GLU A 191 -30.44 14.53 -39.83
CA GLU A 191 -30.62 15.09 -38.49
C GLU A 191 -31.54 14.25 -37.61
N ALA A 192 -32.64 13.73 -38.16
CA ALA A 192 -33.53 12.84 -37.43
C ALA A 192 -32.79 11.57 -36.99
N GLU A 193 -32.01 10.96 -37.89
CA GLU A 193 -31.25 9.75 -37.59
C GLU A 193 -30.13 10.00 -36.56
N ILE A 194 -29.43 11.14 -36.65
CA ILE A 194 -28.44 11.55 -35.64
C ILE A 194 -29.08 11.68 -34.26
N ILE A 195 -30.25 12.32 -34.17
CA ILE A 195 -30.97 12.47 -32.90
C ILE A 195 -31.36 11.10 -32.35
N GLU A 196 -31.89 10.19 -33.18
CA GLU A 196 -32.24 8.83 -32.75
C GLU A 196 -31.02 8.03 -32.26
N ILE A 197 -29.87 8.14 -32.92
CA ILE A 197 -28.61 7.52 -32.46
C ILE A 197 -28.22 8.07 -31.08
N ILE A 198 -28.28 9.39 -30.88
CA ILE A 198 -27.97 10.02 -29.59
C ILE A 198 -28.96 9.56 -28.51
N LYS A 199 -30.25 9.43 -28.83
CA LYS A 199 -31.27 8.91 -27.92
C LYS A 199 -31.01 7.45 -27.54
N ASP A 200 -30.60 6.59 -28.48
CA ASP A 200 -30.23 5.21 -28.16
C ASP A 200 -28.97 5.15 -27.27
N GLU A 201 -27.95 5.96 -27.56
CA GLU A 201 -26.77 6.09 -26.69
C GLU A 201 -27.14 6.55 -25.28
N PHE A 202 -28.03 7.53 -25.15
CA PHE A 202 -28.58 7.99 -23.88
C PHE A 202 -29.31 6.87 -23.14
N ASN A 203 -30.16 6.11 -23.83
CA ASN A 203 -30.89 4.98 -23.23
C ASN A 203 -29.96 3.87 -22.73
N ARG A 204 -28.87 3.58 -23.45
CA ARG A 204 -27.83 2.64 -23.00
C ARG A 204 -27.10 3.17 -21.76
N PHE A 205 -26.74 4.46 -21.77
CA PHE A 205 -26.17 5.13 -20.62
C PHE A 205 -27.10 5.07 -19.40
N MET A 206 -28.40 5.35 -19.56
CA MET A 206 -29.38 5.32 -18.48
C MET A 206 -29.52 3.94 -17.84
N ARG A 207 -29.54 2.86 -18.65
CA ARG A 207 -29.54 1.48 -18.12
C ARG A 207 -28.33 1.22 -17.22
N ARG A 208 -27.14 1.58 -17.71
CA ARG A 208 -25.88 1.43 -16.96
C ARG A 208 -25.84 2.30 -15.71
N PHE A 209 -26.31 3.54 -15.81
CA PHE A 209 -26.39 4.49 -14.70
C PHE A 209 -27.31 3.97 -13.57
N VAL A 210 -28.51 3.47 -13.91
CA VAL A 210 -29.45 2.90 -12.93
C VAL A 210 -28.85 1.66 -12.27
N GLU A 211 -28.20 0.78 -13.03
CA GLU A 211 -27.52 -0.40 -12.50
C GLU A 211 -26.44 -0.03 -11.47
N VAL A 212 -25.53 0.87 -11.85
CA VAL A 212 -24.43 1.29 -10.97
C VAL A 212 -24.95 2.02 -9.74
N LYS A 213 -25.99 2.85 -9.88
CA LYS A 213 -26.65 3.52 -8.74
C LYS A 213 -27.23 2.50 -7.75
N GLY A 214 -27.93 1.47 -8.25
CA GLY A 214 -28.43 0.37 -7.41
C GLY A 214 -27.31 -0.44 -6.74
N GLN A 215 -26.21 -0.69 -7.45
CA GLN A 215 -25.02 -1.34 -6.89
C GLN A 215 -24.35 -0.49 -5.80
N LEU A 216 -24.31 0.83 -5.96
CA LEU A 216 -23.78 1.75 -4.96
C LEU A 216 -24.60 1.73 -3.66
N GLU A 217 -25.93 1.75 -3.75
CA GLU A 217 -26.82 1.67 -2.58
C GLU A 217 -26.69 0.33 -1.85
N THR A 218 -26.59 -0.78 -2.58
CA THR A 218 -26.48 -2.14 -2.01
C THR A 218 -25.08 -2.50 -1.53
N ALA A 219 -24.04 -1.80 -2.00
CA ALA A 219 -22.65 -2.02 -1.59
C ALA A 219 -22.30 -1.39 -0.23
N ILE A 220 -23.18 -0.56 0.35
CA ILE A 220 -22.93 0.09 1.65
C ILE A 220 -22.80 -0.96 2.76
N ARG A 221 -21.75 -0.84 3.55
CA ARG A 221 -21.49 -1.64 4.76
C ARG A 221 -21.26 -0.70 5.92
N SER A 222 -21.71 -1.12 7.10
CA SER A 222 -21.54 -0.37 8.35
C SER A 222 -20.62 -1.14 9.28
N HIS A 223 -19.52 -0.51 9.69
CA HIS A 223 -18.58 -1.12 10.62
C HIS A 223 -19.08 -0.97 12.06
N ALA A 224 -19.41 -2.09 12.71
CA ALA A 224 -20.02 -2.11 14.05
C ALA A 224 -19.15 -1.45 15.14
N GLY A 225 -17.82 -1.44 14.99
CA GLY A 225 -16.90 -0.89 16.00
C GLY A 225 -16.67 0.62 15.93
N SER A 226 -16.82 1.23 14.74
CA SER A 226 -16.55 2.66 14.51
C SER A 226 -17.79 3.46 14.13
N GLY A 227 -18.89 2.79 13.74
CA GLY A 227 -20.07 3.44 13.18
C GLY A 227 -19.86 4.00 11.78
N SER A 228 -18.67 3.84 11.18
CA SER A 228 -18.38 4.36 9.85
C SER A 228 -19.00 3.48 8.76
N SER A 229 -19.59 4.12 7.75
CA SER A 229 -20.03 3.45 6.53
C SER A 229 -18.92 3.45 5.48
N PHE A 230 -18.86 2.38 4.69
CA PHE A 230 -17.91 2.21 3.59
C PHE A 230 -18.56 1.38 2.48
N LEU A 231 -18.01 1.44 1.26
CA LEU A 231 -18.50 0.61 0.15
C LEU A 231 -17.69 -0.68 0.01
N LEU A 232 -18.41 -1.79 -0.20
CA LEU A 232 -17.83 -3.12 -0.44
C LEU A 232 -16.86 -3.06 -1.62
N THR A 233 -15.60 -3.40 -1.36
CA THR A 233 -14.53 -3.42 -2.38
C THR A 233 -13.80 -4.75 -2.27
N SER A 234 -13.49 -5.35 -3.41
CA SER A 234 -12.79 -6.63 -3.47
C SER A 234 -11.63 -6.55 -4.47
N CYS A 235 -11.03 -7.69 -4.80
CA CYS A 235 -9.96 -7.74 -5.79
C CYS A 235 -9.88 -9.06 -6.54
N MET A 236 -9.14 -9.01 -7.65
CA MET A 236 -8.64 -10.17 -8.36
C MET A 236 -7.10 -10.19 -8.31
N PRO A 237 -6.47 -11.33 -8.02
CA PRO A 237 -7.11 -12.62 -7.74
C PRO A 237 -7.82 -12.63 -6.38
N ASN A 238 -8.97 -13.33 -6.29
CA ASN A 238 -9.86 -13.33 -5.12
C ASN A 238 -9.45 -14.36 -4.03
N ASN A 239 -8.22 -14.85 -4.10
CA ASN A 239 -7.66 -15.87 -3.22
C ASN A 239 -6.31 -15.42 -2.63
N LEU A 240 -6.16 -14.13 -2.31
CA LEU A 240 -4.95 -13.62 -1.65
C LEU A 240 -4.62 -14.31 -0.33
N TYR A 241 -5.60 -14.93 0.32
CA TYR A 241 -5.43 -15.76 1.51
C TYR A 241 -4.84 -17.16 1.23
N SER A 242 -4.77 -17.60 -0.04
CA SER A 242 -4.37 -18.97 -0.42
C SER A 242 -2.87 -19.19 -0.54
N GLY A 243 -2.06 -18.17 -0.26
CA GLY A 243 -0.61 -18.28 -0.15
C GLY A 243 0.12 -18.64 -1.44
N GLU A 244 0.85 -19.74 -1.41
CA GLU A 244 1.70 -20.23 -2.51
C GLU A 244 0.89 -20.67 -3.75
N ASN A 245 -0.43 -20.82 -3.64
CA ASN A 245 -1.29 -21.18 -4.77
C ASN A 245 -1.56 -20.00 -5.74
N LEU A 246 -1.03 -18.82 -5.42
CA LEU A 246 -1.07 -17.64 -6.29
C LEU A 246 0.12 -17.63 -7.25
N GLU A 247 -0.12 -17.19 -8.49
CA GLU A 247 0.94 -17.04 -9.50
C GLU A 247 1.79 -15.79 -9.21
N TRP A 248 2.71 -15.92 -8.26
CA TRP A 248 3.70 -14.88 -7.98
C TRP A 248 4.80 -14.88 -9.04
N ARG A 249 5.03 -13.72 -9.66
CA ARG A 249 6.09 -13.55 -10.64
C ARG A 249 7.44 -13.40 -9.95
N ARG A 250 8.39 -14.27 -10.25
CA ARG A 250 9.77 -14.17 -9.73
C ARG A 250 10.59 -13.22 -10.59
N ILE A 251 11.17 -12.20 -9.95
CA ILE A 251 12.07 -11.23 -10.58
C ILE A 251 13.45 -11.36 -9.93
N ARG A 252 14.49 -11.37 -10.76
CA ARG A 252 15.88 -11.38 -10.32
C ARG A 252 16.66 -10.38 -11.15
N LEU A 253 17.26 -9.41 -10.46
CA LEU A 253 18.16 -8.41 -10.99
C LEU A 253 19.59 -8.82 -10.64
N ASP A 254 20.43 -9.04 -11.63
CA ASP A 254 21.86 -9.24 -11.41
C ASP A 254 22.63 -7.91 -11.40
N HIS A 255 23.93 -7.98 -11.14
CA HIS A 255 24.76 -6.78 -11.05
C HIS A 255 24.81 -5.97 -12.36
N VAL A 256 24.72 -6.64 -13.51
CA VAL A 256 24.77 -6.00 -14.82
C VAL A 256 23.46 -5.25 -15.08
N GLU A 257 22.33 -5.90 -14.80
CA GLU A 257 21.00 -5.31 -14.94
C GLU A 257 20.80 -4.13 -13.97
N ILE A 258 21.25 -4.25 -12.72
CA ILE A 258 21.22 -3.15 -11.75
C ILE A 258 21.96 -1.92 -12.30
N ARG A 259 23.16 -2.12 -12.85
CA ARG A 259 23.95 -1.01 -13.44
C ARG A 259 23.28 -0.43 -14.69
N ARG A 260 22.66 -1.26 -15.54
CA ARG A 260 21.91 -0.81 -16.72
C ARG A 260 20.77 0.10 -16.29
N ILE A 261 19.89 -0.37 -15.40
CA ILE A 261 18.74 0.41 -14.92
C ILE A 261 19.20 1.72 -14.27
N LEU A 262 20.25 1.69 -13.43
CA LEU A 262 20.76 2.90 -12.77
C LEU A 262 21.34 3.94 -13.73
N LYS A 263 21.82 3.53 -14.90
CA LYS A 263 22.36 4.46 -15.91
C LYS A 263 21.24 5.25 -16.60
N ASP A 264 20.11 4.59 -16.81
CA ASP A 264 18.97 5.16 -17.55
C ASP A 264 17.96 5.84 -16.60
N LEU A 265 18.07 5.60 -15.30
CA LEU A 265 17.18 6.15 -14.29
C LEU A 265 17.48 7.63 -14.01
N ASP A 266 16.45 8.47 -14.10
CA ASP A 266 16.54 9.90 -13.73
C ASP A 266 16.88 10.05 -12.23
N PRO A 267 17.92 10.83 -11.85
CA PRO A 267 18.38 11.01 -10.48
C PRO A 267 17.34 11.46 -9.44
N ASP A 268 16.25 12.09 -9.87
CA ASP A 268 15.17 12.53 -8.99
C ASP A 268 14.05 11.49 -8.87
N SER A 269 14.01 10.51 -9.78
CA SER A 269 13.06 9.41 -9.77
C SER A 269 13.21 8.58 -8.48
N TYR A 270 12.08 8.39 -7.79
CA TYR A 270 11.97 7.69 -6.49
C TYR A 270 12.65 8.36 -5.28
N THR A 271 13.22 9.55 -5.42
CA THR A 271 13.84 10.24 -4.26
C THR A 271 12.82 10.56 -3.15
N SER A 272 11.57 10.80 -3.53
CA SER A 272 10.42 11.01 -2.64
C SER A 272 10.17 9.82 -1.71
N ILE A 273 10.29 8.58 -2.21
CA ILE A 273 10.02 7.36 -1.43
C ILE A 273 11.28 6.82 -0.75
N MET A 274 12.46 7.03 -1.34
CA MET A 274 13.74 6.54 -0.80
C MET A 274 14.29 7.41 0.34
N GLY A 275 13.90 8.69 0.41
CA GLY A 275 14.37 9.62 1.46
C GLY A 275 15.90 9.80 1.45
N SER A 276 16.49 10.04 2.63
CA SER A 276 17.94 9.92 2.87
C SER A 276 18.22 8.63 3.66
N ALA A 277 18.06 7.50 2.98
CA ALA A 277 18.30 6.19 3.57
C ALA A 277 19.73 6.11 4.15
N ASP A 278 19.86 5.68 5.41
CA ASP A 278 21.15 5.59 6.12
C ASP A 278 22.12 4.58 5.48
N ALA A 279 21.61 3.75 4.58
CA ALA A 279 22.32 2.77 3.77
C ALA A 279 22.05 2.94 2.26
N ALA A 280 21.87 4.19 1.79
CA ALA A 280 21.68 4.48 0.36
C ALA A 280 22.86 4.00 -0.50
N ASP A 281 24.08 4.01 0.05
CA ASP A 281 25.33 3.65 -0.64
C ASP A 281 25.68 2.15 -0.54
N LEU A 282 24.69 1.30 -0.21
CA LEU A 282 24.91 -0.14 -0.15
C LEU A 282 25.26 -0.68 -1.54
N GLU A 283 26.36 -1.43 -1.63
CA GLU A 283 26.77 -2.12 -2.84
C GLU A 283 26.04 -3.46 -2.94
N VAL A 284 25.34 -3.69 -4.05
CA VAL A 284 24.49 -4.86 -4.27
C VAL A 284 25.01 -5.70 -5.44
N GLU A 285 25.12 -7.01 -5.22
CA GLU A 285 25.48 -7.99 -6.24
C GLU A 285 24.24 -8.46 -7.01
N SER A 286 23.14 -8.75 -6.31
CA SER A 286 21.87 -9.12 -6.95
C SER A 286 20.68 -8.85 -6.04
N ILE A 287 19.52 -8.60 -6.63
CA ILE A 287 18.23 -8.48 -5.93
C ILE A 287 17.29 -9.53 -6.49
N SER A 288 16.56 -10.24 -5.64
CA SER A 288 15.45 -11.11 -6.07
C SER A 288 14.23 -10.87 -5.23
N PHE A 289 13.06 -10.90 -5.86
CA PHE A 289 11.77 -10.75 -5.19
C PHE A 289 10.67 -11.42 -6.00
N GLU A 290 9.53 -11.62 -5.36
CA GLU A 290 8.31 -12.08 -6.04
C GLU A 290 7.30 -10.94 -6.08
N LEU A 291 6.62 -10.76 -7.21
CA LEU A 291 5.71 -9.66 -7.54
C LEU A 291 4.33 -10.21 -7.90
N ILE A 292 3.28 -9.51 -7.42
CA ILE A 292 1.92 -9.69 -7.92
C ILE A 292 1.22 -8.34 -8.02
N PHE A 293 0.46 -8.15 -9.11
CA PHE A 293 -0.46 -7.04 -9.26
C PHE A 293 -1.88 -7.49 -8.93
N VAL A 294 -2.51 -6.81 -7.98
CA VAL A 294 -3.85 -7.14 -7.51
C VAL A 294 -4.83 -6.12 -8.08
N GLN A 295 -5.68 -6.55 -9.01
CA GLN A 295 -6.73 -5.73 -9.61
C GLN A 295 -7.81 -5.41 -8.57
N VAL A 296 -8.07 -4.14 -8.33
CA VAL A 296 -9.18 -3.72 -7.47
C VAL A 296 -10.49 -3.85 -8.24
N THR A 297 -11.49 -4.48 -7.63
CA THR A 297 -12.84 -4.63 -8.20
C THR A 297 -13.84 -3.88 -7.35
N ARG A 298 -14.61 -2.99 -8.00
CA ARG A 298 -15.64 -2.17 -7.37
C ARG A 298 -16.94 -2.37 -8.14
N PRO A 299 -17.92 -3.11 -7.59
CA PRO A 299 -19.20 -3.25 -8.28
C PRO A 299 -19.92 -1.89 -8.38
N TRP A 300 -19.71 -0.99 -7.42
CA TRP A 300 -20.39 0.30 -7.34
C TRP A 300 -19.71 1.43 -8.12
N PHE A 301 -18.59 1.19 -8.83
CA PHE A 301 -17.84 2.24 -9.52
C PHE A 301 -17.65 1.92 -10.99
N ASP A 302 -18.02 2.88 -11.82
CA ASP A 302 -17.87 2.80 -13.26
C ASP A 302 -17.35 4.14 -13.80
N ASP A 303 -16.15 4.12 -14.39
CA ASP A 303 -15.50 5.31 -14.93
C ASP A 303 -16.12 5.78 -16.26
N ALA A 304 -16.83 4.91 -16.99
CA ALA A 304 -17.52 5.30 -18.22
C ALA A 304 -18.70 6.24 -17.94
N ILE A 305 -19.34 6.13 -16.78
CA ILE A 305 -20.40 7.07 -16.36
C ILE A 305 -19.84 8.49 -16.28
N LEU A 306 -18.63 8.65 -15.75
CA LEU A 306 -17.97 9.95 -15.60
C LEU A 306 -17.60 10.58 -16.94
N ARG A 307 -17.32 9.75 -17.96
CA ARG A 307 -16.96 10.19 -19.33
C ARG A 307 -18.18 10.46 -20.22
N SER A 308 -19.39 10.19 -19.73
CA SER A 308 -20.61 10.36 -20.49
C SER A 308 -20.97 11.84 -20.70
N PRO A 309 -21.33 12.28 -21.91
CA PRO A 309 -21.75 13.66 -22.16
C PRO A 309 -23.20 13.96 -21.71
N PHE A 310 -23.91 12.97 -21.15
CA PHE A 310 -25.34 13.04 -20.87
C PHE A 310 -25.71 13.61 -19.49
N TRP A 311 -24.78 14.26 -18.82
CA TRP A 311 -25.02 14.91 -17.53
C TRP A 311 -24.30 16.25 -17.43
N ASN A 312 -24.83 17.13 -16.60
CA ASN A 312 -24.32 18.50 -16.47
C ASN A 312 -23.35 18.63 -15.30
N ILE A 313 -22.05 18.63 -15.58
CA ILE A 313 -21.02 18.86 -14.55
C ILE A 313 -21.08 20.24 -13.91
N ASN A 314 -21.55 21.28 -14.62
CA ASN A 314 -21.50 22.65 -14.12
C ASN A 314 -22.45 22.91 -12.93
N VAL A 315 -23.33 21.95 -12.62
CA VAL A 315 -24.25 22.03 -11.47
C VAL A 315 -23.57 21.60 -10.17
N LEU A 316 -22.48 20.83 -10.27
CA LEU A 316 -21.78 20.26 -9.13
C LEU A 316 -20.61 21.14 -8.69
N ASP A 317 -20.33 21.16 -7.39
CA ASP A 317 -19.11 21.79 -6.88
C ASP A 317 -17.89 20.98 -7.29
N ARG A 318 -17.01 21.61 -8.10
CA ARG A 318 -15.77 20.99 -8.59
C ARG A 318 -14.87 20.48 -7.48
N SER A 319 -14.88 21.11 -6.31
CA SER A 319 -14.05 20.69 -5.17
C SER A 319 -14.55 19.38 -4.55
N GLU A 320 -15.86 19.14 -4.58
CA GLU A 320 -16.50 17.94 -4.00
C GLU A 320 -16.45 16.73 -4.93
N ILE A 321 -16.30 16.95 -6.24
CA ILE A 321 -16.29 15.88 -7.26
C ILE A 321 -14.89 15.61 -7.84
N HIS A 322 -13.84 16.24 -7.29
CA HIS A 322 -12.50 16.18 -7.87
C HIS A 322 -11.84 14.80 -7.66
N ILE A 323 -11.79 14.01 -8.74
CA ILE A 323 -11.13 12.71 -8.81
C ILE A 323 -10.06 12.74 -9.90
N PRO A 324 -8.79 13.08 -9.61
CA PRO A 324 -7.73 13.14 -10.62
C PRO A 324 -7.37 11.76 -11.19
N ARG A 325 -7.42 10.74 -10.34
CA ARG A 325 -7.11 9.35 -10.66
C ARG A 325 -7.66 8.44 -9.58
N TYR A 326 -7.80 7.16 -9.88
CA TYR A 326 -8.20 6.14 -8.92
C TYR A 326 -7.25 4.95 -8.93
N THR A 327 -7.18 4.23 -7.80
CA THR A 327 -6.36 3.04 -7.67
C THR A 327 -6.96 1.89 -8.50
N ASN A 328 -6.29 1.48 -9.57
CA ASN A 328 -6.72 0.36 -10.42
C ASN A 328 -6.17 -0.97 -9.89
N LYS A 329 -4.87 -1.03 -9.57
CA LYS A 329 -4.22 -2.22 -9.01
C LYS A 329 -3.39 -1.87 -7.78
N LEU A 330 -3.25 -2.81 -6.84
CA LEU A 330 -2.31 -2.75 -5.74
C LEU A 330 -1.03 -3.52 -6.11
N ILE A 331 0.13 -3.01 -5.70
CA ILE A 331 1.43 -3.63 -5.99
C ILE A 331 1.96 -4.30 -4.73
N PHE A 332 2.00 -5.63 -4.75
CA PHE A 332 2.54 -6.42 -3.64
C PHE A 332 3.84 -7.13 -4.04
N ILE A 333 4.79 -7.15 -3.12
CA ILE A 333 6.01 -7.94 -3.24
C ILE A 333 6.26 -8.82 -2.01
N ARG A 334 7.00 -9.91 -2.19
CA ARG A 334 7.47 -10.77 -1.09
C ARG A 334 8.84 -11.37 -1.38
N LYS A 335 9.43 -12.01 -0.36
CA LYS A 335 10.73 -12.70 -0.44
C LYS A 335 11.82 -11.81 -1.07
N VAL A 336 11.91 -10.56 -0.59
CA VAL A 336 12.86 -9.57 -1.12
C VAL A 336 14.25 -9.83 -0.54
N ASP A 337 15.06 -10.54 -1.31
CA ASP A 337 16.43 -10.91 -0.98
C ASP A 337 17.43 -10.01 -1.73
N VAL A 338 18.39 -9.47 -0.99
CA VAL A 338 19.47 -8.63 -1.51
C VAL A 338 20.81 -9.31 -1.20
N LYS A 339 21.52 -9.76 -2.22
CA LYS A 339 22.87 -10.34 -2.09
C LYS A 339 23.90 -9.22 -2.18
N LEU A 340 24.84 -9.19 -1.22
CA LEU A 340 25.93 -8.24 -1.18
C LEU A 340 27.23 -8.86 -1.68
N PRO A 341 28.13 -8.07 -2.30
CA PRO A 341 29.46 -8.54 -2.68
C PRO A 341 30.27 -9.03 -1.47
N GLU A 342 30.98 -10.14 -1.66
CA GLU A 342 31.89 -10.68 -0.64
C GLU A 342 33.07 -9.71 -0.47
N ASN A 343 33.30 -9.21 0.76
CA ASN A 343 34.39 -8.29 1.13
C ASN A 343 34.23 -6.80 0.75
N SER A 344 33.00 -6.29 0.62
CA SER A 344 32.79 -4.83 0.47
C SER A 344 33.07 -4.08 1.77
N LYS A 345 34.14 -3.28 1.78
CA LYS A 345 34.50 -2.39 2.91
C LYS A 345 33.42 -1.33 3.17
N VAL A 346 32.70 -0.91 2.13
CA VAL A 346 31.60 0.06 2.22
C VAL A 346 30.45 -0.58 2.98
N ASN A 347 30.03 -1.78 2.58
CA ASN A 347 28.95 -2.52 3.24
C ASN A 347 29.28 -2.84 4.70
N ASP A 348 30.51 -3.30 4.99
CA ASP A 348 30.96 -3.57 6.35
C ASP A 348 30.84 -2.34 7.26
N ARG A 349 31.15 -1.15 6.75
CA ARG A 349 31.05 0.10 7.51
C ARG A 349 29.61 0.52 7.75
N ILE A 350 28.73 0.31 6.77
CA ILE A 350 27.31 0.65 6.86
C ILE A 350 26.60 -0.29 7.86
N LEU A 351 26.85 -1.60 7.74
CA LEU A 351 26.13 -2.62 8.50
C LEU A 351 26.54 -2.71 9.98
N LYS A 352 27.76 -2.30 10.34
CA LYS A 352 28.25 -2.30 11.74
C LYS A 352 27.59 -1.28 12.67
N LYS A 353 26.86 -0.29 12.16
CA LYS A 353 26.43 0.88 12.95
C LYS A 353 25.15 0.67 13.78
N ASN A 354 24.21 -0.15 13.32
CA ASN A 354 22.88 -0.30 13.94
C ASN A 354 22.27 -1.67 13.58
N VAL A 355 21.50 -2.26 14.50
CA VAL A 355 20.76 -3.54 14.30
C VAL A 355 19.62 -3.39 13.28
N LEU A 356 18.93 -2.24 13.29
CA LEU A 356 17.86 -1.92 12.33
C LEU A 356 18.21 -0.63 11.58
N GLN A 357 18.07 -0.66 10.25
CA GLN A 357 18.35 0.49 9.38
C GLN A 357 17.20 0.72 8.40
N SER A 358 16.95 1.99 8.03
CA SER A 358 15.96 2.33 7.02
C SER A 358 16.60 2.30 5.63
N LEU A 359 15.98 1.59 4.71
CA LEU A 359 16.35 1.50 3.30
C LEU A 359 15.18 1.99 2.45
N GLY A 360 14.95 3.30 2.47
CA GLY A 360 13.77 3.91 1.85
C GLY A 360 12.49 3.35 2.47
N PRO A 361 11.60 2.73 1.68
CA PRO A 361 10.36 2.18 2.20
C PRO A 361 10.53 0.87 2.99
N PHE A 362 11.73 0.28 3.00
CA PHE A 362 12.00 -0.99 3.69
C PHE A 362 12.81 -0.80 4.98
N ILE A 363 12.74 -1.80 5.86
CA ILE A 363 13.61 -1.91 7.03
C ILE A 363 14.56 -3.09 6.84
N LEU A 364 15.83 -2.82 7.11
CA LEU A 364 16.89 -3.82 7.13
C LEU A 364 17.16 -4.26 8.57
N ASN A 365 17.24 -5.57 8.79
CA ASN A 365 17.78 -6.14 10.01
C ASN A 365 19.21 -6.64 9.78
N THR A 366 20.20 -5.87 10.25
CA THR A 366 21.62 -6.17 10.05
C THR A 366 22.08 -7.40 10.85
N ALA A 367 21.31 -7.87 11.83
CA ALA A 367 21.60 -9.12 12.54
C ALA A 367 21.59 -10.34 11.60
N GLN A 368 20.79 -10.31 10.52
CA GLN A 368 20.71 -11.39 9.53
C GLN A 368 22.02 -11.55 8.73
N PHE A 369 22.78 -10.46 8.57
CA PHE A 369 24.04 -10.46 7.82
C PHE A 369 25.13 -11.33 8.46
N SER A 370 25.05 -11.59 9.77
CA SER A 370 26.02 -12.43 10.48
C SER A 370 26.03 -13.91 10.04
N SER A 371 25.05 -14.33 9.22
CA SER A 371 24.83 -15.73 8.80
C SER A 371 25.00 -15.99 7.30
N GLY A 372 25.27 -14.96 6.49
CA GLY A 372 25.51 -15.07 5.05
C GLY A 372 25.42 -13.70 4.37
N ASN A 373 26.07 -13.52 3.21
CA ASN A 373 26.11 -12.27 2.44
C ASN A 373 24.74 -11.86 1.81
N ARG A 374 23.62 -12.21 2.44
CA ARG A 374 22.25 -11.98 1.98
C ARG A 374 21.47 -11.22 3.05
N LEU A 375 20.70 -10.25 2.59
CA LEU A 375 19.86 -9.39 3.41
C LEU A 375 18.39 -9.58 2.99
N GLN A 376 17.49 -9.69 3.96
CA GLN A 376 16.05 -9.67 3.68
C GLN A 376 15.47 -8.28 3.96
N LEU A 377 14.76 -7.74 2.98
CA LEU A 377 14.05 -6.47 3.14
C LEU A 377 12.64 -6.72 3.65
N ASN A 378 12.35 -6.20 4.84
CA ASN A 378 11.08 -6.40 5.52
C ASN A 378 10.27 -5.11 5.59
N SER A 379 8.95 -5.27 5.73
CA SER A 379 8.04 -4.13 5.83
C SER A 379 8.25 -3.35 7.12
N VAL A 380 7.87 -2.08 7.10
CA VAL A 380 8.07 -1.19 8.25
C VAL A 380 7.29 -1.67 9.47
N ASN A 381 6.00 -2.01 9.30
CA ASN A 381 5.15 -2.44 10.40
C ASN A 381 5.59 -3.77 11.01
N LYS A 382 6.05 -4.74 10.21
CA LYS A 382 6.47 -6.04 10.74
C LYS A 382 7.80 -5.95 11.46
N SER A 383 8.78 -5.31 10.84
CA SER A 383 10.13 -5.14 11.42
C SER A 383 10.09 -4.37 12.73
N LEU A 384 9.18 -3.40 12.83
CA LEU A 384 9.07 -2.51 13.99
C LEU A 384 7.91 -2.87 14.94
N GLN A 385 7.12 -3.90 14.63
CA GLN A 385 5.93 -4.32 15.36
C GLN A 385 4.93 -3.16 15.59
N LEU A 386 4.67 -2.40 14.53
CA LEU A 386 3.74 -1.28 14.54
C LEU A 386 2.38 -1.69 13.99
N ASN A 387 1.31 -1.08 14.49
CA ASN A 387 0.00 -1.21 13.87
C ASN A 387 -0.01 -0.51 12.50
N ARG A 388 -0.58 -1.14 11.46
CA ARG A 388 -0.70 -0.57 10.12
C ARG A 388 -1.37 0.80 10.11
N LYS A 389 -2.40 1.01 10.94
CA LYS A 389 -3.08 2.32 11.09
C LYS A 389 -2.11 3.44 11.50
N ALA A 390 -1.09 3.13 12.31
CA ALA A 390 -0.09 4.11 12.69
C ALA A 390 0.82 4.51 11.51
N LEU A 391 1.12 3.57 10.60
CA LEU A 391 1.85 3.88 9.37
C LEU A 391 0.99 4.73 8.43
N PHE A 392 -0.26 4.34 8.21
CA PHE A 392 -1.19 5.08 7.35
C PHE A 392 -1.38 6.52 7.82
N ASN A 393 -1.60 6.74 9.12
CA ASN A 393 -1.75 8.07 9.72
C ASN A 393 -0.49 8.95 9.62
N VAL A 394 0.71 8.35 9.51
CA VAL A 394 1.94 9.11 9.29
C VAL A 394 2.11 9.40 7.81
N GLY A 395 1.82 8.43 6.95
CA GLY A 395 1.85 8.57 5.50
C GLY A 395 0.94 9.68 5.00
N SER A 396 -0.32 9.67 5.43
CA SER A 396 -1.35 10.65 5.07
C SER A 396 -0.94 12.10 5.35
N LYS A 397 -0.21 12.33 6.45
CA LYS A 397 0.25 13.66 6.89
C LYS A 397 1.46 14.16 6.10
N LEU A 398 2.13 13.31 5.33
CA LEU A 398 3.24 13.72 4.47
C LEU A 398 2.76 14.59 3.29
N GLY A 399 1.55 14.33 2.79
CA GLY A 399 0.98 15.07 1.66
C GLY A 399 0.60 16.51 1.95
N ARG A 400 0.37 16.83 3.22
CA ARG A 400 -0.13 18.14 3.68
C ARG A 400 0.97 19.19 3.89
N GLN A 401 2.22 18.87 3.56
CA GLN A 401 3.42 19.65 3.93
C GLN A 401 4.26 20.01 2.67
N PRO A 402 5.19 20.99 2.74
CA PRO A 402 5.56 21.86 1.60
C PRO A 402 6.33 21.18 0.46
N GLU A 403 6.74 21.98 -0.52
CA GLU A 403 7.45 21.63 -1.78
C GLU A 403 8.55 20.55 -1.66
N ALA A 404 8.84 19.93 -2.81
CA ALA A 404 9.67 18.73 -2.98
C ALA A 404 10.93 18.60 -2.07
N PRO A 405 11.81 19.62 -1.91
CA PRO A 405 13.01 19.46 -1.08
C PRO A 405 12.71 19.31 0.42
N GLN A 406 11.68 20.00 0.93
CA GLN A 406 11.28 19.92 2.34
C GLN A 406 10.56 18.61 2.64
N ARG A 407 9.79 18.10 1.67
CA ARG A 407 9.11 16.80 1.74
C ARG A 407 10.08 15.64 1.86
N LYS A 408 11.15 15.61 1.07
CA LYS A 408 12.22 14.60 1.17
C LYS A 408 12.83 14.54 2.57
N ALA A 409 13.14 15.71 3.14
CA ALA A 409 13.67 15.80 4.49
C ALA A 409 12.66 15.33 5.55
N LEU A 410 11.37 15.63 5.35
CA LEU A 410 10.30 15.17 6.23
C LEU A 410 10.13 13.64 6.20
N ILE A 411 10.13 13.04 5.01
CA ILE A 411 10.03 11.58 4.85
C ILE A 411 11.21 10.88 5.54
N ALA A 412 12.43 11.35 5.29
CA ALA A 412 13.62 10.84 5.97
C ALA A 412 13.53 11.01 7.50
N LYS A 413 13.02 12.14 7.98
CA LYS A 413 12.79 12.39 9.41
C LYS A 413 11.77 11.41 9.99
N LYS A 414 10.69 11.10 9.27
CA LYS A 414 9.66 10.13 9.71
C LYS A 414 10.17 8.70 9.71
N GLN A 415 10.89 8.28 8.67
CA GLN A 415 11.59 6.99 8.62
C GLN A 415 12.52 6.81 9.83
N LYS A 416 13.33 7.84 10.16
CA LYS A 416 14.19 7.83 11.36
C LYS A 416 13.40 7.86 12.68
N GLN A 417 12.26 8.55 12.73
CA GLN A 417 11.39 8.57 13.91
C GLN A 417 10.81 7.17 14.19
N PHE A 418 10.40 6.42 13.18
CA PHE A 418 9.91 5.06 13.37
C PHE A 418 10.95 4.15 14.03
N LEU A 419 12.21 4.20 13.57
CA LEU A 419 13.32 3.45 14.17
C LEU A 419 13.56 3.83 15.64
N LYS A 420 13.44 5.12 15.99
CA LYS A 420 13.66 5.62 17.36
C LYS A 420 12.51 5.30 18.32
N VAL A 421 11.27 5.30 17.82
CA VAL A 421 10.05 5.23 18.64
C VAL A 421 9.54 3.79 18.78
N ALA A 422 9.84 2.90 17.81
CA ALA A 422 9.41 1.51 17.83
C ALA A 422 9.72 0.76 19.14
N PRO A 423 10.93 0.84 19.74
CA PRO A 423 11.21 0.17 21.01
C PRO A 423 10.33 0.66 22.18
N ARG A 424 9.95 1.95 22.18
CA ARG A 424 9.08 2.54 23.20
C ARG A 424 7.63 2.05 23.03
N LEU A 425 7.13 1.99 21.80
CA LEU A 425 5.77 1.50 21.51
C LEU A 425 5.63 0.01 21.85
N GLN A 426 6.65 -0.80 21.59
CA GLN A 426 6.70 -2.21 21.99
C GLN A 426 6.60 -2.37 23.52
N SER A 427 7.31 -1.53 24.29
CA SER A 427 7.26 -1.56 25.76
C SER A 427 5.89 -1.19 26.34
N ILE A 428 5.12 -0.35 25.63
CA ILE A 428 3.77 0.06 26.03
C ILE A 428 2.76 -1.04 25.69
N ALA A 429 2.85 -1.66 24.51
CA ALA A 429 2.00 -2.79 24.12
C ALA A 429 2.16 -4.00 25.06
N MET A 430 3.39 -4.25 25.54
CA MET A 430 3.68 -5.29 26.54
C MET A 430 3.12 -4.98 27.93
N ARG A 431 2.87 -3.70 28.28
CA ARG A 431 2.29 -3.28 29.56
C ARG A 431 0.76 -3.33 29.59
N GLY A 432 0.10 -3.51 28.44
CA GLY A 432 -1.36 -3.44 28.29
C GLY A 432 -2.15 -4.71 28.62
N ARG A 433 -1.51 -5.82 29.00
CA ARG A 433 -2.24 -7.00 29.52
C ARG A 433 -2.37 -6.89 31.04
N PRO A 434 -3.56 -6.59 31.60
CA PRO A 434 -3.75 -6.73 33.03
C PRO A 434 -3.50 -8.20 33.38
N LYS A 435 -2.51 -8.48 34.24
CA LYS A 435 -2.40 -9.78 34.87
C LYS A 435 -3.67 -9.97 35.70
N ILE A 436 -4.63 -10.74 35.18
CA ILE A 436 -5.72 -11.27 35.98
C ILE A 436 -5.04 -12.11 37.06
N LYS A 437 -4.95 -11.57 38.28
CA LYS A 437 -4.53 -12.33 39.45
C LYS A 437 -5.63 -13.36 39.71
N ALA A 438 -5.35 -14.62 39.43
CA ALA A 438 -6.12 -15.70 40.03
C ALA A 438 -6.06 -15.53 41.56
N PRO A 439 -7.18 -15.70 42.28
CA PRO A 439 -7.19 -15.56 43.74
C PRO A 439 -6.34 -16.66 44.35
N THR A 440 -5.22 -16.29 44.97
CA THR A 440 -4.44 -17.18 45.84
C THR A 440 -5.28 -17.52 47.08
N PRO A 441 -5.52 -18.80 47.40
CA PRO A 441 -6.13 -19.16 48.66
C PRO A 441 -5.16 -18.82 49.80
N VAL A 442 -5.69 -18.12 50.80
CA VAL A 442 -4.99 -17.82 52.05
C VAL A 442 -4.92 -19.10 52.87
N MET A 443 -3.74 -19.71 52.96
CA MET A 443 -3.44 -20.65 54.04
C MET A 443 -2.65 -19.94 55.12
N ALA A 444 -3.17 -20.03 56.34
CA ALA A 444 -2.62 -19.42 57.54
C ALA A 444 -1.17 -19.86 57.79
N SER A 445 -0.29 -18.90 58.00
CA SER A 445 1.07 -19.13 58.49
C SER A 445 1.04 -19.39 60.00
N PHE A 446 1.47 -20.56 60.42
CA PHE A 446 1.97 -20.77 61.79
C PHE A 446 3.42 -20.28 61.86
N GLN A 447 3.70 -19.34 62.77
CA GLN A 447 5.07 -18.99 63.14
C GLN A 447 5.61 -20.00 64.18
N PRO A 448 6.80 -20.57 63.99
CA PRO A 448 7.57 -21.11 65.09
C PRO A 448 8.57 -20.06 65.62
N VAL A 449 8.69 -20.10 66.94
CA VAL A 449 9.54 -19.30 67.82
C VAL A 449 11.02 -19.52 67.51
N MET A 450 11.80 -18.43 67.51
CA MET A 450 13.27 -18.47 67.41
C MET A 450 13.89 -19.16 68.63
N MET A 451 14.73 -20.16 68.40
CA MET A 451 15.80 -20.52 69.33
C MET A 451 17.14 -20.06 68.77
N THR A 452 17.80 -19.22 69.55
CA THR A 452 19.18 -18.78 69.38
C THR A 452 20.14 -19.95 69.55
N VAL A 453 21.05 -20.15 68.59
CA VAL A 453 22.24 -21.00 68.74
C VAL A 453 23.47 -20.18 68.36
N GLN A 454 24.46 -20.20 69.25
CA GLN A 454 25.74 -19.50 69.16
C GLN A 454 26.59 -19.93 67.94
N PRO A 455 27.51 -19.07 67.46
CA PRO A 455 28.28 -19.33 66.26
C PRO A 455 29.42 -20.31 66.55
N ALA A 456 29.43 -21.44 65.86
CA ALA A 456 30.61 -22.30 65.76
C ALA A 456 31.57 -21.73 64.70
N ILE A 457 32.84 -21.67 65.08
CA ILE A 457 33.98 -21.19 64.30
C ILE A 457 34.08 -21.97 62.98
N ILE A 458 33.89 -21.28 61.86
CA ILE A 458 34.01 -21.85 60.50
C ILE A 458 35.50 -21.84 60.09
N LYS A 459 36.07 -23.05 59.97
CA LYS A 459 37.31 -23.30 59.21
C LYS A 459 37.10 -22.85 57.75
N PRO A 460 38.12 -22.34 57.03
CA PRO A 460 37.96 -21.86 55.66
C PRO A 460 37.40 -22.99 54.78
N ALA A 461 36.16 -22.81 54.33
CA ALA A 461 35.46 -23.81 53.55
C ALA A 461 36.13 -23.93 52.17
N VAL A 462 36.60 -25.14 51.85
CA VAL A 462 36.71 -25.56 50.45
C VAL A 462 35.35 -25.29 49.83
N GLN A 463 35.29 -24.38 48.85
CA GLN A 463 34.03 -24.03 48.19
C GLN A 463 33.48 -25.29 47.52
N ASP A 464 32.48 -25.92 48.13
CA ASP A 464 31.79 -27.10 47.59
C ASP A 464 31.12 -26.66 46.29
N ARG A 465 31.67 -27.11 45.16
CA ARG A 465 31.17 -26.79 43.82
C ARG A 465 30.19 -27.87 43.37
N VAL A 466 29.12 -27.44 42.70
CA VAL A 466 28.09 -28.29 42.11
C VAL A 466 28.17 -28.16 40.60
N ARG A 467 28.26 -29.29 39.92
CA ARG A 467 28.16 -29.38 38.47
C ARG A 467 26.74 -29.02 38.04
N CYS A 468 26.59 -27.96 37.25
CA CYS A 468 25.31 -27.49 36.73
C CYS A 468 25.20 -27.82 35.25
N ARG A 469 24.07 -28.36 34.81
CA ARG A 469 23.72 -28.65 33.42
C ARG A 469 22.50 -27.85 33.00
N PHE A 470 22.59 -27.18 31.85
CA PHE A 470 21.52 -26.38 31.28
C PHE A 470 21.06 -26.99 29.96
N LEU A 471 19.77 -27.31 29.88
CA LEU A 471 19.11 -27.80 28.68
C LEU A 471 18.17 -26.72 28.14
N PHE A 472 18.26 -26.41 26.85
CA PHE A 472 17.42 -25.41 26.19
C PHE A 472 16.34 -26.09 25.35
N VAL A 473 15.09 -25.69 25.53
CA VAL A 473 13.95 -26.23 24.78
C VAL A 473 13.06 -25.12 24.26
N ASP A 474 12.51 -25.29 23.07
CA ASP A 474 11.50 -24.39 22.51
C ASP A 474 10.21 -24.47 23.36
N SER A 475 9.67 -23.32 23.74
CA SER A 475 8.48 -23.22 24.58
C SER A 475 7.17 -23.64 23.88
N THR A 476 7.13 -23.62 22.56
CA THR A 476 5.98 -23.91 21.71
C THR A 476 5.90 -25.38 21.30
N ASN A 477 6.98 -25.93 20.71
CA ASN A 477 7.00 -27.30 20.19
C ASN A 477 7.77 -28.30 21.08
N ARG A 478 8.47 -27.81 22.13
CA ARG A 478 9.27 -28.60 23.08
C ARG A 478 10.51 -29.30 22.50
N GLU A 479 10.94 -28.92 21.30
CA GLU A 479 12.18 -29.44 20.70
C GLU A 479 13.44 -28.90 21.40
N LYS A 480 14.52 -29.68 21.37
CA LYS A 480 15.80 -29.29 21.99
C LYS A 480 16.54 -28.29 21.10
N VAL A 481 16.98 -27.18 21.67
CA VAL A 481 17.74 -26.15 20.97
C VAL A 481 19.25 -26.48 21.02
N SER A 482 19.98 -26.27 19.92
CA SER A 482 21.43 -26.53 19.87
C SER A 482 22.21 -25.51 20.70
N THR A 483 23.17 -25.95 21.49
CA THR A 483 24.03 -25.04 22.29
C THR A 483 25.01 -24.23 21.43
N GLN A 484 25.24 -24.63 20.18
CA GLN A 484 26.06 -23.85 19.24
C GLN A 484 25.40 -22.54 18.82
N SER A 485 24.06 -22.47 18.93
CA SER A 485 23.26 -21.28 18.65
C SER A 485 22.94 -20.44 19.89
N VAL A 486 23.54 -20.76 21.04
CA VAL A 486 23.26 -20.13 22.34
C VAL A 486 24.52 -19.44 22.88
N ASP A 487 24.43 -18.13 23.08
CA ASP A 487 25.38 -17.35 23.88
C ASP A 487 24.79 -17.16 25.28
N ALA A 488 25.56 -17.54 26.31
CA ALA A 488 25.10 -17.54 27.69
C ALA A 488 26.15 -16.93 28.63
N GLU A 489 25.71 -16.09 29.57
CA GLU A 489 26.57 -15.47 30.58
C GLU A 489 25.98 -15.66 31.97
N ILE A 490 26.76 -16.20 32.91
CA ILE A 490 26.31 -16.37 34.31
C ILE A 490 26.94 -15.32 35.20
N ARG A 491 26.11 -14.69 36.03
CA ARG A 491 26.54 -13.74 37.06
C ARG A 491 26.01 -14.16 38.43
N PRO A 492 26.76 -14.00 39.52
CA PRO A 492 26.19 -14.06 40.86
C PRO A 492 25.09 -13.00 41.02
N ALA A 493 23.97 -13.34 41.66
CA ALA A 493 22.87 -12.40 41.86
C ALA A 493 23.35 -11.12 42.56
N GLY A 494 23.06 -9.95 41.97
CA GLY A 494 23.51 -8.64 42.46
C GLY A 494 24.94 -8.23 42.06
N SER A 495 25.68 -9.08 41.34
CA SER A 495 27.02 -8.76 40.80
C SER A 495 26.92 -8.29 39.34
N ARG A 496 27.75 -7.30 38.97
CA ARG A 496 27.93 -6.90 37.56
C ARG A 496 28.96 -7.73 36.81
N SER A 497 29.78 -8.50 37.52
CA SER A 497 30.86 -9.31 36.93
C SER A 497 30.40 -10.72 36.65
N ALA A 498 30.68 -11.21 35.44
CA ALA A 498 30.49 -12.59 35.03
C ALA A 498 31.36 -13.55 35.84
N VAL A 499 30.91 -14.79 35.94
CA VAL A 499 31.77 -15.90 36.36
C VAL A 499 32.85 -16.08 35.28
N PRO A 500 34.15 -16.08 35.64
CA PRO A 500 35.24 -16.13 34.65
C PRO A 500 35.42 -17.50 33.98
N GLU A 501 34.62 -18.49 34.37
CA GLU A 501 34.72 -19.87 33.88
C GLU A 501 33.91 -20.05 32.60
N THR A 502 34.53 -20.71 31.62
CA THR A 502 33.91 -21.04 30.34
C THR A 502 33.01 -22.27 30.47
N PHE A 503 31.91 -22.27 29.72
CA PHE A 503 31.03 -23.44 29.64
C PHE A 503 31.70 -24.62 28.94
N LYS A 504 31.43 -25.82 29.44
CA LYS A 504 31.74 -27.09 28.79
C LYS A 504 30.52 -27.54 27.97
N HIS A 505 30.76 -28.19 26.83
CA HIS A 505 29.73 -28.74 25.95
C HIS A 505 29.80 -30.27 25.95
N PRO A 506 29.19 -30.95 26.95
CA PRO A 506 29.17 -32.41 26.98
C PRO A 506 28.43 -33.04 25.79
N ASP A 507 27.46 -32.34 25.19
CA ASP A 507 26.79 -32.70 23.93
C ASP A 507 26.30 -31.43 23.18
N SER A 508 25.62 -31.60 22.04
CA SER A 508 25.12 -30.50 21.21
C SER A 508 23.94 -29.72 21.79
N HIS A 509 23.39 -30.12 22.94
CA HIS A 509 22.17 -29.57 23.54
C HIS A 509 22.30 -29.19 25.03
N VAL A 510 23.43 -29.48 25.67
CA VAL A 510 23.69 -29.23 27.09
C VAL A 510 24.90 -28.33 27.30
N LEU A 511 24.72 -27.26 28.08
CA LEU A 511 25.83 -26.46 28.63
C LEU A 511 26.14 -26.90 30.06
N GLU A 512 27.42 -27.04 30.41
CA GLU A 512 27.86 -27.49 31.74
C GLU A 512 28.89 -26.52 32.37
N ILE A 513 28.77 -26.23 33.66
CA ILE A 513 29.68 -25.37 34.42
C ILE A 513 29.64 -25.73 35.92
N ASP A 514 30.76 -25.56 36.63
CA ASP A 514 30.86 -25.87 38.06
C ASP A 514 30.68 -24.60 38.90
N LEU A 515 29.61 -24.51 39.70
CA LEU A 515 29.25 -23.31 40.46
C LEU A 515 29.25 -23.55 41.96
N ILE A 516 29.37 -22.48 42.76
CA ILE A 516 29.40 -22.58 44.22
C ILE A 516 28.02 -22.98 44.73
N ARG A 517 27.96 -24.06 45.50
CA ARG A 517 26.74 -24.58 46.12
C ARG A 517 26.02 -23.50 46.92
N GLY A 518 24.70 -23.43 46.79
CA GLY A 518 23.85 -22.56 47.60
C GLY A 518 23.98 -21.07 47.30
N ARG A 519 24.83 -20.65 46.35
CA ARG A 519 24.90 -19.26 45.88
C ARG A 519 23.84 -19.01 44.82
N LYS A 520 23.19 -17.84 44.86
CA LYS A 520 22.22 -17.42 43.84
C LYS A 520 22.95 -16.87 42.61
N TYR A 521 22.53 -17.30 41.43
CA TYR A 521 23.05 -16.90 40.14
C TYR A 521 21.92 -16.47 39.21
N GLU A 522 22.27 -15.67 38.21
CA GLU A 522 21.45 -15.31 37.07
C GLU A 522 22.19 -15.72 35.80
N ILE A 523 21.50 -16.42 34.89
CA ILE A 523 22.00 -16.71 33.54
C ILE A 523 21.25 -15.82 32.55
N ASP A 524 22.02 -15.02 31.79
CA ASP A 524 21.52 -14.23 30.65
C ASP A 524 21.78 -15.04 29.37
N ILE A 525 20.73 -15.29 28.59
CA ILE A 525 20.73 -16.24 27.47
C ILE A 525 20.27 -15.52 26.21
N ARG A 526 21.08 -15.62 25.17
CA ARG A 526 20.82 -15.12 23.82
C ARG A 526 20.94 -16.28 22.84
N ALA A 527 19.82 -16.73 22.31
CA ALA A 527 19.79 -17.80 21.32
C ALA A 527 19.28 -17.27 19.98
N VAL A 528 19.91 -17.68 18.88
CA VAL A 528 19.46 -17.32 17.53
C VAL A 528 18.05 -17.87 17.32
N GLY A 529 17.10 -17.01 16.92
CA GLY A 529 15.70 -17.41 16.74
C GLY A 529 14.80 -17.27 17.95
N TYR A 530 15.32 -16.81 19.10
CA TYR A 530 14.56 -16.73 20.35
C TYR A 530 14.72 -15.38 21.05
N LEU A 531 13.72 -15.00 21.84
CA LEU A 531 13.78 -13.83 22.71
C LEU A 531 14.85 -14.00 23.80
N GLN A 532 15.58 -12.92 24.10
CA GLN A 532 16.55 -12.91 25.19
C GLN A 532 15.87 -13.23 26.53
N ARG A 533 16.49 -14.12 27.31
CA ARG A 533 15.92 -14.62 28.56
C ARG A 533 16.94 -14.53 29.70
N ASN A 534 16.49 -14.02 30.84
CA ASN A 534 17.24 -14.06 32.09
C ASN A 534 16.56 -15.02 33.06
N VAL A 535 17.33 -15.93 33.68
CA VAL A 535 16.82 -16.92 34.64
C VAL A 535 17.66 -16.90 35.91
N ALA A 536 17.01 -16.71 37.05
CA ALA A 536 17.65 -16.85 38.36
C ALA A 536 17.58 -18.30 38.87
N PHE A 537 18.67 -18.81 39.42
CA PHE A 537 18.76 -20.18 39.96
C PHE A 537 19.75 -20.27 41.13
N GLN A 538 19.69 -21.37 41.87
CA GLN A 538 20.57 -21.64 43.02
C GLN A 538 20.99 -23.12 42.98
N PRO A 539 22.27 -23.43 42.73
CA PRO A 539 22.76 -24.80 42.67
C PRO A 539 22.61 -25.51 44.01
N VAL A 540 21.89 -26.62 44.01
CA VAL A 540 21.71 -27.50 45.17
C VAL A 540 22.27 -28.89 44.87
N LYS A 541 22.81 -29.56 45.88
CA LYS A 541 23.32 -30.92 45.77
C LYS A 541 22.19 -31.88 46.11
N THR A 542 21.89 -32.81 45.20
CA THR A 542 20.96 -33.92 45.45
C THR A 542 21.72 -35.10 46.08
N ASN A 543 20.99 -35.98 46.79
CA ASN A 543 21.54 -37.21 47.33
C ASN A 543 20.73 -38.38 46.75
N PRO A 544 21.31 -39.28 45.93
CA PRO A 544 22.73 -39.41 45.55
C PRO A 544 23.25 -38.24 44.69
N PRO A 545 24.59 -38.01 44.61
CA PRO A 545 25.17 -36.85 43.93
C PRO A 545 24.90 -36.88 42.42
N GLN A 546 23.94 -36.07 41.99
CA GLN A 546 23.65 -35.81 40.58
C GLN A 546 23.98 -34.34 40.23
N PRO A 547 24.30 -34.03 38.96
CA PRO A 547 24.41 -32.65 38.52
C PRO A 547 23.09 -31.90 38.77
N PHE A 548 23.19 -30.61 39.09
CA PHE A 548 22.04 -29.72 39.14
C PHE A 548 21.57 -29.47 37.71
N GLU A 549 20.36 -29.86 37.35
CA GLU A 549 19.83 -29.68 36.00
C GLU A 549 18.78 -28.56 35.95
N LEU A 550 18.93 -27.65 34.98
CA LEU A 550 17.98 -26.60 34.70
C LEU A 550 17.53 -26.65 33.24
N THR A 551 16.24 -26.89 33.02
CA THR A 551 15.65 -26.74 31.68
C THR A 551 15.17 -25.31 31.48
N VAL A 552 15.78 -24.61 30.54
CA VAL A 552 15.38 -23.26 30.16
C VAL A 552 14.50 -23.34 28.92
N ARG A 553 13.26 -22.85 29.04
CA ARG A 553 12.35 -22.72 27.91
C ARG A 553 12.68 -21.45 27.15
N LEU A 554 12.79 -21.49 25.82
CA LEU A 554 13.05 -20.33 24.99
C LEU A 554 11.78 -19.99 24.21
N GLU A 555 11.41 -18.71 24.18
CA GLU A 555 10.26 -18.22 23.40
C GLU A 555 10.77 -17.84 22.01
N PRO A 556 10.23 -18.44 20.92
CA PRO A 556 10.62 -18.07 19.57
C PRO A 556 10.48 -16.56 19.37
N ASP A 557 11.48 -15.95 18.74
CA ASP A 557 11.39 -14.56 18.37
C ASP A 557 10.39 -14.46 17.20
N PRO A 558 9.24 -13.80 17.37
CA PRO A 558 8.25 -13.65 16.30
C PRO A 558 8.81 -12.87 15.09
N ARG A 559 10.00 -12.26 15.21
CA ARG A 559 10.73 -11.62 14.10
C ARG A 559 11.51 -12.62 13.24
N GLN A 560 11.71 -13.86 13.67
CA GLN A 560 12.39 -14.93 12.93
C GLN A 560 11.45 -16.07 12.50
N ASP A 561 10.17 -15.98 12.84
CA ASP A 561 9.14 -16.90 12.36
C ASP A 561 8.87 -16.65 10.86
N SER A 562 9.76 -17.20 10.03
CA SER A 562 9.68 -17.21 8.57
C SER A 562 8.59 -18.15 8.03
N SER A 563 7.87 -18.86 8.91
CA SER A 563 6.95 -19.94 8.54
C SER A 563 5.54 -19.49 8.16
N LYS A 564 5.20 -18.20 8.31
CA LYS A 564 3.93 -17.63 7.83
C LYS A 564 4.24 -16.51 6.85
N GLU A 565 4.47 -16.87 5.59
CA GLU A 565 4.77 -15.93 4.53
C GLU A 565 3.75 -14.78 4.49
N ALA A 566 4.26 -13.56 4.33
CA ALA A 566 3.47 -12.39 4.57
C ALA A 566 4.08 -11.26 3.72
N PHE A 567 3.46 -11.01 2.59
CA PHE A 567 3.87 -10.06 1.55
C PHE A 567 3.71 -8.59 2.00
N GLN A 568 4.12 -7.66 1.15
CA GLN A 568 4.22 -6.23 1.47
C GLN A 568 3.61 -5.39 0.34
N LEU A 569 2.69 -4.50 0.69
CA LEU A 569 2.17 -3.45 -0.18
C LEU A 569 3.23 -2.35 -0.30
N ILE A 570 3.63 -2.06 -1.53
CA ILE A 570 4.68 -1.07 -1.81
C ILE A 570 4.19 0.09 -2.68
N GLY A 571 2.97 0.04 -3.21
CA GLY A 571 2.44 1.06 -4.10
C GLY A 571 1.15 0.64 -4.79
N VAL A 572 0.72 1.48 -5.71
CA VAL A 572 -0.49 1.31 -6.51
C VAL A 572 -0.23 1.63 -7.97
N ILE A 573 -0.99 1.00 -8.85
CA ILE A 573 -1.17 1.42 -10.23
C ILE A 573 -2.48 2.19 -10.25
N SER A 574 -2.40 3.46 -10.62
CA SER A 574 -3.54 4.37 -10.72
C SER A 574 -3.93 4.58 -12.19
N LYS A 575 -5.22 4.73 -12.45
CA LYS A 575 -5.77 5.12 -13.75
C LYS A 575 -6.25 6.56 -13.65
N GLU A 576 -5.79 7.41 -14.56
CA GLU A 576 -6.24 8.79 -14.62
C GLU A 576 -7.68 8.86 -15.12
N ILE A 577 -8.44 9.78 -14.53
CA ILE A 577 -9.77 10.11 -15.03
C ILE A 577 -9.58 11.29 -15.98
N GLU A 578 -10.01 11.10 -17.23
CA GLU A 578 -10.03 12.17 -18.22
C GLU A 578 -10.85 13.36 -17.74
N ALA A 579 -10.62 14.53 -18.32
CA ALA A 579 -11.46 15.68 -18.05
C ALA A 579 -12.92 15.33 -18.34
N PHE A 580 -13.80 15.65 -17.38
CA PHE A 580 -15.23 15.45 -17.56
C PHE A 580 -15.71 16.17 -18.83
N PRO A 581 -16.63 15.57 -19.60
CA PRO A 581 -17.12 16.18 -20.83
C PRO A 581 -17.85 17.49 -20.54
N ASN A 582 -17.73 18.44 -21.46
CA ASN A 582 -18.52 19.66 -21.39
C ASN A 582 -20.00 19.31 -21.62
N PRO A 583 -20.92 19.89 -20.85
CA PRO A 583 -22.35 19.73 -21.10
C PRO A 583 -22.71 20.29 -22.48
N ILE A 584 -23.67 19.67 -23.15
CA ILE A 584 -24.30 20.19 -24.37
C ILE A 584 -24.94 21.53 -24.05
N LYS A 585 -24.47 22.59 -24.72
CA LYS A 585 -24.89 23.96 -24.47
C LYS A 585 -26.30 24.19 -25.04
N GLY A 586 -27.21 24.69 -24.21
CA GLY A 586 -28.59 24.99 -24.63
C GLY A 586 -29.54 23.79 -24.60
N ALA A 587 -29.08 22.62 -24.15
CA ALA A 587 -29.94 21.50 -23.82
C ALA A 587 -30.53 21.62 -22.41
N ASP A 588 -31.68 21.01 -22.18
CA ASP A 588 -32.32 20.96 -20.86
C ASP A 588 -31.76 19.79 -20.04
N TYR A 589 -31.63 20.00 -18.72
CA TYR A 589 -31.16 18.98 -17.78
C TYR A 589 -32.09 18.92 -16.58
N ILE A 590 -32.54 17.70 -16.24
CA ILE A 590 -33.53 17.40 -15.20
C ILE A 590 -32.92 16.71 -13.98
#